data_AF-A0A2W2FRX0-F1
#
_entry.id   AF-A0A2W2FRX0-F1
#
_cell.length_a   1.000
_cell.length_b   1.000
_cell.length_c   1.000
_cell.angle_alpha   90.00
_cell.angle_beta   90.00
_cell.angle_gamma   90.00
#
_symmetry.space_group_name_H-M   'P 1'
#
loop_
_entity.id
_entity.type
_entity.pdbx_description
1 polymer ?
#
loop_
_entity_poly.entity_id
_entity_poly.type
_entity_poly.pdbx_seq_one_letter_code
_entity_poly.pdbx_strand_id
1 'polypeptide(L)' 'ITPRPTPVAAVNPGNSKMSVSANGQYNYVWKTDPSWAGTCREFVLTLDNGFQYRSYFKFVG' A
#
# COMPACT_ATOMS: atom_id res chain seq x y z
N ILE A 1 -3.02 -6.73 -25.90
CA ILE A 1 -3.22 -6.04 -24.61
C ILE A 1 -2.32 -6.75 -23.59
N THR A 2 -1.27 -6.10 -23.09
CA THR A 2 -0.44 -6.69 -22.03
C THR A 2 -1.28 -6.76 -20.75
N PRO A 3 -1.43 -7.92 -20.10
CA PRO A 3 -2.19 -8.02 -18.86
C PRO A 3 -1.58 -7.11 -17.80
N ARG A 4 -2.42 -6.35 -17.09
CA ARG A 4 -1.95 -5.62 -15.92
C ARG A 4 -1.47 -6.64 -14.89
N PRO A 5 -0.31 -6.45 -14.25
CA PRO A 5 0.16 -7.34 -13.19
C PRO A 5 -0.89 -7.45 -12.08
N THR A 6 -1.09 -8.66 -11.55
CA THR A 6 -1.97 -8.88 -10.39
C THR A 6 -1.45 -8.05 -9.21
N PRO A 7 -2.31 -7.25 -8.53
CA PRO A 7 -1.90 -6.51 -7.35
C PRO A 7 -1.38 -7.42 -6.25
N VAL A 8 -0.28 -7.03 -5.60
CA VAL A 8 0.20 -7.70 -4.38
C VAL A 8 -0.60 -7.15 -3.20
N ALA A 9 -1.20 -8.03 -2.40
CA ALA A 9 -1.93 -7.63 -1.21
C ALA A 9 -0.99 -6.95 -0.20
N ALA A 10 -1.38 -5.78 0.29
CA ALA A 10 -0.68 -5.11 1.37
C ALA A 10 -0.99 -5.83 2.69
N VAL A 11 0.05 -6.18 3.44
CA VAL A 11 -0.07 -6.93 4.69
C VAL A 11 0.60 -6.18 5.84
N ASN A 12 -0.05 -6.14 7.00
CA ASN A 12 0.53 -5.53 8.19
C ASN A 12 1.70 -6.39 8.71
N PRO A 13 2.77 -5.76 9.24
CA PRO A 13 3.86 -6.50 9.86
C PRO A 13 3.46 -7.06 11.22
N GLY A 14 3.56 -8.38 11.40
CA GLY A 14 3.31 -9.04 12.69
C GLY A 14 1.92 -8.70 13.26
N ASN A 15 1.90 -8.24 14.51
CA ASN A 15 0.66 -7.84 15.20
C ASN A 15 0.23 -6.39 14.95
N SER A 16 0.93 -5.64 14.09
CA SER A 16 0.54 -4.27 13.75
C SER A 16 -0.87 -4.22 13.16
N LYS A 17 -1.56 -3.11 13.43
CA LYS A 17 -2.90 -2.80 12.94
C LYS A 17 -2.91 -1.40 12.35
N MET A 18 -3.92 -1.10 11.55
CA MET A 18 -4.24 0.27 11.20
C MET A 18 -4.62 1.04 12.46
N SER A 19 -4.17 2.30 12.56
CA SER A 19 -4.57 3.20 13.64
C SER A 19 -5.10 4.51 13.06
N VAL A 20 -5.75 5.31 13.90
CA VAL A 20 -6.23 6.65 13.55
C VAL A 20 -5.62 7.66 14.52
N SER A 21 -5.11 8.78 14.02
CA SER A 21 -4.60 9.86 14.85
C SER A 21 -5.73 10.68 15.46
N ALA A 22 -5.43 11.51 16.47
CA ALA A 22 -6.40 12.43 17.07
C ALA A 22 -7.02 13.42 16.05
N ASN A 23 -6.33 13.67 14.93
CA ASN A 23 -6.78 14.54 13.85
C ASN A 23 -7.55 13.79 12.75
N GLY A 24 -7.89 12.51 12.97
CA GLY A 24 -8.62 11.69 12.01
C GLY A 24 -7.78 11.13 10.85
N GLN A 25 -6.44 11.18 10.94
CA GLN A 25 -5.58 10.61 9.90
C GLN A 25 -5.39 9.10 10.12
N TYR A 26 -5.69 8.30 9.10
CA TYR A 26 -5.44 6.86 9.11
C TYR A 26 -3.95 6.57 8.88
N ASN A 27 -3.37 5.76 9.77
CA ASN A 27 -2.02 5.23 9.66
C ASN A 27 -2.10 3.74 9.34
N TYR A 28 -1.68 3.38 8.13
CA TYR A 28 -1.66 2.00 7.68
C TYR A 28 -0.21 1.55 7.43
N VAL A 29 0.31 0.70 8.32
CA VAL A 29 1.67 0.16 8.21
C VAL A 29 1.62 -1.13 7.40
N TRP A 30 2.37 -1.21 6.30
CA TRP A 30 2.46 -2.40 5.46
C TRP A 30 3.91 -2.89 5.29
N LYS A 31 4.08 -4.17 4.93
CA LYS A 31 5.37 -4.73 4.53
C LYS A 31 5.66 -4.49 3.06
N THR A 32 6.91 -4.13 2.78
CA THR A 32 7.45 -4.05 1.43
C THR A 32 8.32 -5.28 1.14
N ASP A 33 8.38 -5.70 -0.12
CA ASP A 33 9.31 -6.75 -0.53
C ASP A 33 10.70 -6.14 -0.82
N PRO A 34 11.80 -6.75 -0.38
CA PRO A 34 13.15 -6.31 -0.74
C PRO A 34 13.38 -6.16 -2.25
N SER A 35 12.70 -6.97 -3.08
CA SER A 35 12.78 -6.91 -4.53
C SER A 35 12.19 -5.61 -5.12
N TRP A 36 11.58 -4.75 -4.31
CA TRP A 36 11.03 -3.48 -4.76
C TRP A 36 12.07 -2.36 -4.79
N ALA A 37 13.23 -2.53 -4.16
CA ALA A 37 14.31 -1.56 -4.19
C ALA A 37 14.66 -1.15 -5.64
N GLY A 38 14.79 0.16 -5.88
CA GLY A 38 15.06 0.72 -7.20
C GLY A 38 13.85 0.80 -8.13
N THR A 39 12.65 0.40 -7.70
CA THR A 39 11.43 0.43 -8.52
C THR A 39 10.45 1.54 -8.10
N CYS A 40 9.61 1.96 -9.05
CA CYS A 40 8.43 2.79 -8.77
C CYS A 40 7.18 1.90 -8.73
N ARG A 41 6.31 2.09 -7.75
CA ARG A 41 5.05 1.33 -7.62
C ARG A 41 3.90 2.20 -7.18
N GLU A 42 2.70 1.74 -7.49
CA GLU A 42 1.43 2.31 -7.04
C GLU A 42 0.89 1.50 -5.86
N PHE A 43 0.49 2.19 -4.81
CA PHE A 43 -0.35 1.66 -3.74
C PHE A 43 -1.80 2.03 -4.03
N VAL A 44 -2.69 1.04 -4.02
CA VAL A 44 -4.12 1.24 -4.25
C VAL A 44 -4.89 0.83 -2.99
N LEU A 45 -5.45 1.81 -2.29
CA LEU A 45 -6.40 1.58 -1.20
C LEU A 45 -7.81 1.53 -1.79
N THR A 46 -8.50 0.40 -1.63
CA THR A 46 -9.91 0.28 -2.00
C THR A 46 -10.74 0.21 -0.73
N LEU A 47 -11.71 1.11 -0.60
CA LEU A 47 -12.69 1.10 0.47
C LEU A 47 -13.81 0.10 0.16
N ASP A 48 -14.56 -0.32 1.18
CA ASP A 48 -15.69 -1.25 1.06
C ASP A 48 -16.83 -0.73 0.15
N ASN A 49 -16.98 0.59 0.07
CA ASN A 49 -17.87 1.29 -0.85
C ASN A 49 -17.33 1.40 -2.30
N GLY A 50 -16.17 0.79 -2.58
CA GLY A 50 -15.56 0.73 -3.90
C GLY A 50 -14.69 1.93 -4.28
N PHE A 51 -14.63 3.00 -3.47
CA PHE A 51 -13.75 4.13 -3.75
C PHE A 51 -12.27 3.72 -3.67
N GLN A 52 -11.48 4.20 -4.64
CA GLN A 52 -10.05 3.91 -4.71
C GLN A 52 -9.21 5.17 -4.53
N TYR A 53 -8.23 5.08 -3.64
CA TYR A 53 -7.19 6.07 -3.45
C TYR A 53 -5.85 5.49 -3.94
N ARG A 54 -5.12 6.27 -4.72
CA ARG A 54 -3.83 5.85 -5.30
C ARG A 54 -2.71 6.72 -4.75
N SER A 55 -1.60 6.09 -4.45
CA SER A 55 -0.37 6.77 -4.04
C SER A 55 0.81 6.15 -4.76
N TYR A 56 1.75 6.99 -5.21
CA TYR A 56 2.90 6.53 -5.98
C TYR A 56 4.15 6.64 -5.12
N PHE A 57 4.95 5.58 -5.12
CA PHE A 57 6.16 5.47 -4.33
C PHE A 57 7.34 5.13 -5.22
N LYS A 58 8.48 5.75 -4.93
CA LYS A 58 9.79 5.30 -5.38
C LYS A 58 10.47 4.61 -4.21
N PHE A 59 10.73 3.31 -4.33
CA PHE A 59 11.46 2.55 -3.32
C PHE A 59 12.95 2.74 -3.55
N VAL A 60 13.59 3.43 -2.60
CA VAL A 60 15.05 3.56 -2.56
C VAL A 60 15.65 2.33 -1.88
N GLY A 61 16.81 1.90 -2.35
CA GLY A 61 17.59 0.81 -1.76
C GLY A 61 18.49 1.30 -0.64
#